data_AF-A0A1V2H2X6-F1
#
_entry.id   AF-A0A1V2H2X6-F1
#
_cell.length_a   1.000
_cell.length_b   1.000
_cell.length_c   1.000
_cell.angle_alpha   90.00
_cell.angle_beta   90.00
_cell.angle_gamma   90.00
#
_symmetry.space_group_name_H-M   'P 1'
#
loop_
_entity.id
_entity.type
_entity.pdbx_description
1 polymer ?
#
loop_
_entity_poly.entity_id
_entity_poly.type
_entity_poly.pdbx_seq_one_letter_code
_entity_poly.pdbx_strand_id
1 'polypeptide(L)'
;MIYFAERLQLAVEGLARLAPRRLLLCGWMLTPRGAPPQLRVTAGDQVVTPVQSLAPPRPDVTLLQPDLAQVQGFLLVLDGVPEGAPLVLTLAAGGLSGRVNLRDPGINRDLDKAFARLPAALGFSLLRGARDDPARWPLLRHGYRAHGAFGGWLDALPQLGSAALSDPDGLLRHAATAATTGGEVMLGLRFAGRPQRGLEVELIALARLAAPDGAGDETAFVPLEDDHCTTMGATACLHARLPTPLLPRLVALELVAELRFDDERRWLRCRPGVVPLPAFLDAIAAQAGPEAEGSLAEALLRPVLARREAALAPRLAGLPPVPAAPAGAPLALVTGCDEPALLPLLEIVAAGLERRCGGLVLLGRQAEAAAQIFARRGRRPAQAARLAGPALAAAIAGDTPVVLLEAQRLGQAVIDQQLDALFAAPLQGAGLARLQALHDLAGCGDLSDSLARLRRDPRQPWQPPAQAWCRPLAGQMINDHLERLWTLAA
;
A
#
# COMPACT_ATOMS: atom_id res chain seq x y z
N MET A 1 8.62 -24.27 31.64
CA MET A 1 7.58 -25.32 31.78
C MET A 1 7.50 -25.67 33.26
N ILE A 2 6.34 -25.54 33.90
CA ILE A 2 6.18 -25.92 35.31
C ILE A 2 5.00 -26.91 35.38
N TYR A 3 5.31 -28.13 35.84
CA TYR A 3 4.40 -29.28 35.83
C TYR A 3 3.48 -29.25 37.04
N PHE A 4 2.18 -29.37 36.79
CA PHE A 4 1.21 -29.90 37.75
C PHE A 4 0.44 -31.00 37.00
N ALA A 5 -0.01 -32.04 37.72
CA ALA A 5 -0.62 -33.32 37.30
C ALA A 5 -1.10 -33.53 35.83
N GLU A 6 -1.21 -34.80 35.39
CA GLU A 6 -1.69 -35.22 34.06
C GLU A 6 -3.00 -34.54 33.56
N ARG A 7 -3.81 -34.00 34.48
CA ARG A 7 -5.12 -33.38 34.21
C ARG A 7 -5.20 -31.86 34.43
N LEU A 8 -4.14 -31.21 34.93
CA LEU A 8 -4.10 -29.75 35.11
C LEU A 8 -2.70 -29.20 34.84
N GLN A 9 -2.51 -28.53 33.71
CA GLN A 9 -1.23 -27.91 33.37
C GLN A 9 -1.38 -26.41 33.11
N LEU A 10 -0.34 -25.65 33.43
CA LEU A 10 -0.26 -24.23 33.15
C LEU A 10 1.12 -23.91 32.59
N ALA A 11 1.17 -23.40 31.37
CA ALA A 11 2.39 -22.96 30.72
C ALA A 11 2.31 -21.47 30.44
N VAL A 12 3.28 -20.72 30.98
CA VAL A 12 3.47 -19.31 30.63
C VAL A 12 4.55 -19.23 29.56
N GLU A 13 4.18 -18.71 28.39
CA GLU A 13 5.07 -18.62 27.23
C GLU A 13 5.74 -17.26 27.14
N GLY A 14 5.07 -16.21 27.62
CA GLY A 14 5.61 -14.86 27.59
C GLY A 14 5.00 -13.96 28.66
N LEU A 15 5.85 -13.09 29.20
CA LEU A 15 5.43 -11.95 30.01
C LEU A 15 6.22 -10.71 29.55
N ALA A 16 5.52 -9.73 28.98
CA ALA A 16 6.14 -8.51 28.50
C ALA A 16 5.52 -7.27 29.13
N ARG A 17 6.30 -6.21 29.24
CA ARG A 17 5.82 -4.90 29.71
C ARG A 17 5.38 -4.07 28.52
N LEU A 18 4.10 -3.71 28.44
CA LEU A 18 3.57 -2.86 27.37
C LEU A 18 3.78 -1.37 27.64
N ALA A 19 3.59 -0.97 28.90
CA ALA A 19 3.74 0.39 29.40
C ALA A 19 4.10 0.34 30.91
N PRO A 20 4.42 1.46 31.58
CA PRO A 20 4.50 1.48 33.03
C PRO A 20 3.22 0.88 33.64
N ARG A 21 3.37 -0.08 34.57
CA ARG A 21 2.27 -0.79 35.24
C ARG A 21 1.32 -1.61 34.35
N ARG A 22 1.61 -1.74 33.05
CA ARG A 22 0.82 -2.52 32.10
C ARG A 22 1.61 -3.68 31.53
N LEU A 23 1.12 -4.90 31.72
CA LEU A 23 1.79 -6.13 31.30
C LEU A 23 0.91 -6.93 30.34
N LEU A 24 1.56 -7.63 29.43
CA LEU A 24 0.96 -8.66 28.60
C LEU A 24 1.48 -10.02 29.06
N LEU A 25 0.55 -10.95 29.25
CA LEU A 25 0.82 -12.30 29.70
C LEU A 25 0.17 -13.28 28.73
N CYS A 26 0.93 -14.20 28.15
CA CYS A 26 0.41 -15.21 27.25
C CYS A 26 0.91 -16.62 27.60
N GLY A 27 0.12 -17.61 27.20
CA GLY A 27 0.45 -19.00 27.41
C GLY A 27 -0.72 -19.92 27.10
N TRP A 28 -0.73 -21.09 27.72
CA TRP A 28 -1.82 -22.06 27.61
C TRP A 28 -2.02 -22.85 28.91
N MET A 29 -3.20 -23.43 29.01
CA MET A 29 -3.64 -24.24 30.13
C MET A 29 -4.29 -25.52 29.63
N LEU A 30 -4.04 -26.62 30.34
CA LEU A 30 -4.76 -27.87 30.21
C LEU A 30 -5.63 -28.03 31.46
N THR A 31 -6.92 -28.31 31.27
CA THR A 31 -7.88 -28.47 32.36
C THR A 31 -8.79 -29.68 32.15
N PRO A 32 -9.41 -30.22 33.21
CA PRO A 32 -10.40 -31.27 33.06
C PRO A 32 -11.59 -30.80 32.21
N ARG A 33 -12.05 -31.65 31.28
CA ARG A 33 -13.21 -31.34 30.44
C ARG A 33 -14.46 -31.22 31.31
N GLY A 34 -15.30 -30.21 31.03
CA GLY A 34 -16.51 -29.93 31.81
C GLY A 34 -16.30 -29.14 33.10
N ALA A 35 -15.05 -28.83 33.47
CA ALA A 35 -14.73 -27.94 34.59
C ALA A 35 -14.24 -26.57 34.06
N PRO A 36 -14.99 -25.48 34.26
CA PRO A 36 -14.59 -24.16 33.75
C PRO A 36 -13.29 -23.68 34.43
N PRO A 37 -12.27 -23.27 33.64
CA PRO A 37 -11.02 -22.78 34.20
C PRO A 37 -11.20 -21.42 34.87
N GLN A 38 -10.53 -21.21 36.00
CA GLN A 38 -10.39 -19.91 36.65
C GLN A 38 -8.94 -19.49 36.64
N LEU A 39 -8.62 -18.44 35.86
CA LEU A 39 -7.32 -17.79 35.87
C LEU A 39 -7.37 -16.55 36.78
N ARG A 40 -6.45 -16.49 37.74
CA ARG A 40 -6.31 -15.34 38.64
C ARG A 40 -4.86 -14.89 38.68
N VAL A 41 -4.63 -13.59 38.48
CA VAL A 41 -3.31 -12.99 38.68
C VAL A 41 -3.30 -12.21 39.99
N THR A 42 -2.23 -12.34 40.77
CA THR A 42 -2.00 -11.51 41.96
C THR A 42 -0.67 -10.78 41.85
N ALA A 43 -0.63 -9.55 42.38
CA ALA A 43 0.55 -8.71 42.51
C ALA A 43 0.75 -8.37 44.00
N GLY A 44 1.62 -9.11 44.68
CA GLY A 44 1.62 -9.14 46.15
C GLY A 44 0.28 -9.67 46.67
N ASP A 45 -0.35 -8.90 47.56
CA ASP A 45 -1.64 -9.25 48.17
C ASP A 45 -2.85 -8.79 47.33
N GLN A 46 -2.61 -8.08 46.21
CA GLN A 46 -3.68 -7.54 45.37
C GLN A 46 -4.02 -8.50 44.23
N VAL A 47 -5.31 -8.77 44.04
CA VAL A 47 -5.80 -9.46 42.83
C VAL A 47 -5.79 -8.47 41.67
N VAL A 48 -5.11 -8.82 40.58
CA VAL A 48 -5.08 -8.05 39.34
C VAL A 48 -6.10 -8.64 38.38
N THR A 49 -7.16 -7.87 38.11
CA THR A 49 -8.16 -8.26 37.13
C THR A 49 -7.65 -7.90 35.72
N PRO A 50 -7.61 -8.86 34.78
CA PRO A 50 -7.26 -8.54 33.41
C PRO A 50 -8.24 -7.52 32.82
N VAL A 51 -7.74 -6.43 32.26
CA VAL A 51 -8.56 -5.47 31.50
C VAL A 51 -8.95 -6.06 30.13
N GLN A 52 -8.29 -7.14 29.72
CA GLN A 52 -8.65 -7.92 28.56
C GLN A 52 -8.20 -9.36 28.73
N SER A 53 -9.02 -10.29 28.24
CA SER A 53 -8.74 -11.72 28.20
C SER A 53 -9.17 -12.28 26.85
N LEU A 54 -8.26 -12.98 26.19
CA LEU A 54 -8.54 -13.80 25.02
C LEU A 54 -8.19 -15.25 25.36
N ALA A 55 -9.02 -16.19 24.90
CA ALA A 55 -8.86 -17.60 25.22
C ALA A 55 -8.74 -18.45 23.92
N PRO A 56 -7.64 -18.27 23.16
CA PRO A 56 -7.48 -18.85 21.83
C PRO A 56 -7.35 -20.38 21.87
N PRO A 57 -7.77 -21.09 20.82
CA PRO A 57 -7.48 -22.52 20.69
C PRO A 57 -5.97 -22.77 20.54
N ARG A 58 -5.52 -23.96 20.95
CA ARG A 58 -4.11 -24.40 20.86
C ARG A 58 -4.00 -25.76 20.19
N PRO A 59 -4.23 -25.83 18.87
CA PRO A 59 -4.17 -27.08 18.12
C PRO A 59 -2.75 -27.65 18.04
N ASP A 60 -1.74 -26.83 18.33
CA ASP A 60 -0.32 -27.21 18.42
C ASP A 60 0.00 -28.09 19.65
N VAL A 61 -0.89 -28.11 20.65
CA VAL A 61 -0.71 -28.90 21.87
C VAL A 61 -1.45 -30.23 21.72
N THR A 62 -0.70 -31.33 21.68
CA THR A 62 -1.29 -32.68 21.62
C THR A 62 -1.84 -33.10 22.97
N LEU A 63 -3.12 -33.49 23.00
CA LEU A 63 -3.78 -34.04 24.19
C LEU A 63 -3.58 -35.56 24.26
N LEU A 64 -3.00 -36.05 25.36
CA LEU A 64 -2.89 -37.50 25.61
C LEU A 64 -4.26 -38.15 25.89
N GLN A 65 -5.20 -37.41 26.48
CA GLN A 65 -6.54 -37.90 26.86
C GLN A 65 -7.62 -36.86 26.49
N PRO A 66 -8.01 -36.76 25.20
CA PRO A 66 -8.91 -35.70 24.71
C PRO A 66 -10.33 -35.76 25.28
N ASP A 67 -10.77 -36.93 25.75
CA ASP A 67 -12.10 -37.12 26.36
C ASP A 67 -12.16 -36.60 27.81
N LEU A 68 -11.02 -36.55 28.50
CA LEU A 68 -10.93 -36.18 29.92
C LEU A 68 -10.38 -34.78 30.15
N ALA A 69 -9.66 -34.22 29.18
CA ALA A 69 -9.02 -32.92 29.27
C ALA A 69 -9.29 -32.05 28.05
N GLN A 70 -9.14 -30.74 28.23
CA GLN A 70 -9.17 -29.73 27.19
C GLN A 70 -7.98 -28.79 27.35
N VAL A 71 -7.45 -28.29 26.23
CA VAL A 71 -6.42 -27.25 26.23
C VAL A 71 -7.01 -25.95 25.69
N GLN A 72 -6.65 -24.86 26.34
CA GLN A 72 -6.99 -23.52 25.92
C GLN A 72 -5.79 -22.59 26.11
N GLY A 73 -5.54 -21.72 25.14
CA GLY A 73 -4.59 -20.63 25.29
C GLY A 73 -5.15 -19.54 26.21
N PHE A 74 -4.29 -18.66 26.70
CA PHE A 74 -4.71 -17.41 27.31
C PHE A 74 -3.80 -16.28 26.85
N LEU A 75 -4.40 -15.11 26.69
CA LEU A 75 -3.70 -13.85 26.56
C LEU A 75 -4.41 -12.81 27.42
N LEU A 76 -3.68 -12.31 28.41
CA LEU A 76 -4.17 -11.42 29.45
C LEU A 76 -3.42 -10.09 29.36
N VAL A 77 -4.18 -9.00 29.28
CA VAL A 77 -3.63 -7.66 29.49
C VAL A 77 -3.93 -7.27 30.94
N LEU A 78 -2.87 -7.01 31.68
CA LEU A 78 -2.90 -6.62 33.07
C LEU A 78 -2.60 -5.14 33.15
N ASP A 79 -3.45 -4.39 33.83
CA ASP A 79 -3.26 -2.96 34.05
C ASP A 79 -3.17 -2.64 35.54
N GLY A 80 -2.58 -1.49 35.87
CA GLY A 80 -2.41 -1.03 37.25
C GLY A 80 -1.46 -1.88 38.10
N VAL A 81 -0.67 -2.76 37.49
CA VAL A 81 0.25 -3.67 38.20
C VAL A 81 1.23 -2.85 39.05
N PRO A 82 1.27 -3.03 40.38
CA PRO A 82 2.22 -2.31 41.23
C PRO A 82 3.67 -2.62 40.83
N GLU A 83 4.49 -1.58 40.72
CA GLU A 83 5.91 -1.75 40.42
C GLU A 83 6.60 -2.56 41.51
N GLY A 84 7.48 -3.47 41.14
CA GLY A 84 8.24 -4.23 42.12
C GLY A 84 7.43 -5.29 42.90
N ALA A 85 6.11 -5.43 42.70
CA ALA A 85 5.32 -6.48 43.34
C ALA A 85 5.57 -7.89 42.76
N PRO A 86 5.62 -8.95 43.60
CA PRO A 86 5.71 -10.34 43.13
C PRO A 86 4.43 -10.71 42.38
N LEU A 87 4.58 -11.32 41.21
CA LEU A 87 3.46 -11.64 40.31
C LEU A 87 3.23 -13.14 40.26
N VAL A 88 2.01 -13.58 40.54
CA VAL A 88 1.64 -15.00 40.53
C VAL A 88 0.41 -15.20 39.67
N LEU A 89 0.50 -16.12 38.71
CA LEU A 89 -0.66 -16.64 37.97
C LEU A 89 -1.14 -17.92 38.63
N THR A 90 -2.41 -17.98 38.98
CA THR A 90 -3.08 -19.16 39.52
C THR A 90 -4.09 -19.67 38.50
N LEU A 91 -4.05 -20.97 38.22
CA LEU A 91 -5.09 -21.70 37.50
C LEU A 91 -5.82 -22.61 38.48
N ALA A 92 -7.15 -22.56 38.52
CA ALA A 92 -7.97 -23.50 39.26
C ALA A 92 -9.05 -24.11 38.34
N ALA A 93 -9.23 -25.43 38.39
CA ALA A 93 -10.27 -26.15 37.66
C ALA A 93 -10.51 -27.53 38.28
N GLY A 94 -11.78 -27.95 38.40
CA GLY A 94 -12.14 -29.31 38.83
C GLY A 94 -11.58 -29.72 40.20
N GLY A 95 -11.53 -28.78 41.16
CA GLY A 95 -10.94 -29.01 42.49
C GLY A 95 -9.41 -29.02 42.54
N LEU A 96 -8.73 -28.86 41.40
CA LEU A 96 -7.27 -28.76 41.32
C LEU A 96 -6.84 -27.29 41.20
N SER A 97 -5.62 -26.97 41.65
CA SER A 97 -5.02 -25.65 41.45
C SER A 97 -3.52 -25.73 41.20
N GLY A 98 -3.03 -24.88 40.30
CA GLY A 98 -1.62 -24.69 39.99
C GLY A 98 -1.24 -23.21 40.07
N ARG A 99 0.02 -22.93 40.40
CA ARG A 99 0.53 -21.55 40.52
C ARG A 99 1.87 -21.42 39.80
N VAL A 100 2.06 -20.30 39.12
CA VAL A 100 3.31 -19.94 38.44
C VAL A 100 3.77 -18.57 38.92
N ASN A 101 5.01 -18.49 39.38
CA ASN A 101 5.66 -17.21 39.65
C ASN A 101 6.06 -16.56 38.32
N LEU A 102 5.42 -15.44 37.99
CA LEU A 102 5.69 -14.72 36.74
C LEU A 102 7.05 -13.98 36.75
N ARG A 103 7.76 -14.00 37.89
CA ARG A 103 9.16 -13.55 38.01
C ARG A 103 10.19 -14.64 37.74
N ASP A 104 9.75 -15.85 37.44
CA ASP A 104 10.66 -16.92 37.06
C ASP A 104 11.55 -16.47 35.88
N PRO A 105 12.90 -16.56 36.00
CA PRO A 105 13.82 -16.14 34.95
C PRO A 105 13.71 -16.99 33.67
N GLY A 106 13.09 -18.17 33.75
CA GLY A 106 12.81 -19.03 32.60
C GLY A 106 11.62 -18.57 31.75
N ILE A 107 10.86 -17.56 32.18
CA ILE A 107 9.76 -16.98 31.38
C ILE A 107 10.32 -15.97 30.38
N ASN A 108 9.97 -16.14 29.10
CA ASN A 108 10.40 -15.21 28.06
C ASN A 108 9.81 -13.81 28.28
N ARG A 109 10.68 -12.81 28.25
CA ARG A 109 10.33 -11.39 28.43
C ARG A 109 10.43 -10.56 27.15
N ASP A 110 10.99 -11.17 26.11
CA ASP A 110 11.09 -10.58 24.78
C ASP A 110 9.75 -10.75 24.06
N LEU A 111 9.03 -9.64 23.90
CA LEU A 111 7.68 -9.60 23.37
C LEU A 111 7.63 -10.10 21.92
N ASP A 112 8.64 -9.74 21.12
CA ASP A 112 8.74 -10.16 19.71
C ASP A 112 8.89 -11.69 19.60
N LYS A 113 9.76 -12.28 20.43
CA LYS A 113 9.91 -13.75 20.50
C LYS A 113 8.66 -14.45 21.01
N ALA A 114 7.92 -13.83 21.94
CA ALA A 114 6.66 -14.38 22.42
C ALA A 114 5.59 -14.35 21.33
N PHE A 115 5.58 -13.30 20.49
CA PHE A 115 4.62 -13.12 19.41
C PHE A 115 4.92 -13.98 18.19
N ALA A 116 6.20 -14.18 17.87
CA ALA A 116 6.65 -14.98 16.72
C ALA A 116 6.10 -16.42 16.71
N ARG A 117 5.72 -16.96 17.88
CA ARG A 117 5.18 -18.32 18.02
C ARG A 117 3.66 -18.38 18.16
N LEU A 118 2.97 -17.24 18.14
CA LEU A 118 1.52 -17.22 18.30
C LEU A 118 0.85 -17.85 17.08
N PRO A 119 -0.24 -18.62 17.28
CA PRO A 119 -1.08 -19.06 16.19
C PRO A 119 -1.53 -17.86 15.33
N ALA A 120 -1.53 -18.02 14.00
CA ALA A 120 -1.85 -16.93 13.07
C ALA A 120 -3.21 -16.27 13.35
N ALA A 121 -4.24 -17.06 13.68
CA ALA A 121 -5.55 -16.53 14.07
C ALA A 121 -5.50 -15.55 15.25
N LEU A 122 -4.67 -15.86 16.26
CA LEU A 122 -4.52 -15.02 17.44
C LEU A 122 -3.71 -13.76 17.11
N GLY A 123 -2.57 -13.92 16.41
CA GLY A 123 -1.75 -12.79 16.00
C GLY A 123 -2.54 -11.79 15.15
N PHE A 124 -3.36 -12.27 14.22
CA PHE A 124 -4.24 -11.42 13.42
C PHE A 124 -5.33 -10.74 14.26
N SER A 125 -5.98 -11.48 15.18
CA SER A 125 -6.97 -10.88 16.09
C SER A 125 -6.37 -9.79 16.99
N LEU A 126 -5.11 -9.93 17.41
CA LEU A 126 -4.38 -8.91 18.17
C LEU A 126 -3.99 -7.73 17.29
N LEU A 127 -3.53 -7.99 16.07
CA LEU A 127 -3.23 -6.94 15.09
C LEU A 127 -4.46 -6.10 14.81
N ARG A 128 -5.62 -6.74 14.64
CA ARG A 128 -6.93 -6.08 14.49
C ARG A 128 -7.29 -5.26 15.73
N GLY A 129 -7.16 -5.84 16.93
CA GLY A 129 -7.39 -5.11 18.17
C GLY A 129 -6.46 -3.90 18.34
N ALA A 130 -5.21 -4.00 17.87
CA ALA A 130 -4.24 -2.91 17.89
C ALA A 130 -4.50 -1.82 16.83
N ARG A 131 -5.07 -2.19 15.69
CA ARG A 131 -5.60 -1.24 14.70
C ARG A 131 -6.78 -0.45 15.27
N ASP A 132 -7.73 -1.16 15.89
CA ASP A 132 -9.00 -0.58 16.34
C ASP A 132 -8.83 0.26 17.63
N ASP A 133 -7.89 -0.10 18.50
CA ASP A 133 -7.59 0.61 19.74
C ASP A 133 -6.08 0.62 20.05
N PRO A 134 -5.30 1.48 19.35
CA PRO A 134 -3.84 1.52 19.50
C PRO A 134 -3.38 2.02 20.88
N ALA A 135 -4.20 2.81 21.57
CA ALA A 135 -3.91 3.27 22.93
C ALA A 135 -4.01 2.10 23.94
N ARG A 136 -4.98 1.20 23.73
CA ARG A 136 -5.10 -0.04 24.51
C ARG A 136 -4.02 -1.06 24.15
N TRP A 137 -3.57 -1.08 22.90
CA TRP A 137 -2.61 -2.04 22.39
C TRP A 137 -1.42 -1.37 21.70
N PRO A 138 -0.46 -0.80 22.45
CA PRO A 138 0.72 -0.13 21.90
C PRO A 138 1.76 -1.12 21.33
N LEU A 139 1.30 -2.24 20.76
CA LEU A 139 2.10 -3.36 20.29
C LEU A 139 2.94 -3.00 19.07
N LEU A 140 2.40 -2.19 18.15
CA LEU A 140 3.09 -1.78 16.93
C LEU A 140 4.29 -0.86 17.20
N ARG A 141 4.27 -0.10 18.30
CA ARG A 141 5.33 0.84 18.70
C ARG A 141 6.25 0.29 19.78
N HIS A 142 6.05 -0.96 20.21
CA HIS A 142 6.82 -1.55 21.30
C HIS A 142 8.29 -1.77 20.92
N GLY A 143 9.22 -1.33 21.79
CA GLY A 143 10.64 -1.64 21.65
C GLY A 143 11.40 -0.88 20.55
N TYR A 144 10.81 0.15 19.92
CA TYR A 144 11.43 0.97 18.87
C TYR A 144 11.98 0.16 17.68
N ARG A 145 11.31 -0.93 17.29
CA ARG A 145 11.66 -1.77 16.14
C ARG A 145 10.59 -1.69 15.05
N ALA A 146 10.94 -2.02 13.81
CA ALA A 146 9.98 -2.14 12.72
C ALA A 146 8.88 -3.15 13.10
N HIS A 147 7.62 -2.74 12.99
CA HIS A 147 6.43 -3.52 13.37
C HIS A 147 6.30 -3.91 14.85
N GLY A 148 7.16 -3.38 15.73
CA GLY A 148 7.09 -3.57 17.18
C GLY A 148 7.02 -5.05 17.60
N ALA A 149 6.00 -5.40 18.37
CA ALA A 149 5.74 -6.75 18.86
C ALA A 149 5.41 -7.76 17.74
N PHE A 150 4.95 -7.30 16.58
CA PHE A 150 4.48 -8.18 15.51
C PHE A 150 5.57 -8.59 14.53
N GLY A 151 6.79 -8.04 14.63
CA GLY A 151 7.87 -8.25 13.64
C GLY A 151 8.11 -9.73 13.32
N GLY A 152 8.49 -10.52 14.32
CA GLY A 152 8.75 -11.95 14.15
C GLY A 152 7.51 -12.76 13.78
N TRP A 153 6.31 -12.31 14.17
CA TRP A 153 5.06 -12.98 13.77
C TRP A 153 4.72 -12.72 12.30
N LEU A 154 4.87 -11.48 11.83
CA LEU A 154 4.69 -11.10 10.43
C LEU A 154 5.72 -11.78 9.52
N ASP A 155 6.95 -11.95 9.99
CA ASP A 155 8.01 -12.66 9.26
C ASP A 155 7.72 -14.17 9.11
N ALA A 156 6.91 -14.74 10.01
CA ALA A 156 6.49 -16.14 9.94
C ALA A 156 5.28 -16.39 9.03
N LEU A 157 4.56 -15.35 8.60
CA LEU A 157 3.43 -15.49 7.69
C LEU A 157 3.91 -15.77 6.26
N PRO A 158 3.16 -16.57 5.46
CA PRO A 158 3.41 -16.70 4.03
C PRO A 158 3.42 -15.34 3.34
N GLN A 159 4.50 -15.02 2.64
CA GLN A 159 4.72 -13.71 2.03
C GLN A 159 4.42 -13.69 0.52
N LEU A 160 3.68 -12.68 0.06
CA LEU A 160 3.52 -12.31 -1.34
C LEU A 160 4.48 -11.15 -1.68
N GLY A 161 5.41 -11.38 -2.62
CA GLY A 161 6.31 -10.34 -3.12
C GLY A 161 7.32 -10.89 -4.12
N SER A 162 7.06 -10.64 -5.42
CA SER A 162 7.84 -11.05 -6.61
C SER A 162 8.10 -12.55 -6.79
N ALA A 163 7.28 -13.16 -7.66
CA ALA A 163 7.44 -14.49 -8.25
C ALA A 163 7.45 -15.69 -7.27
N ALA A 164 6.35 -16.45 -7.32
CA ALA A 164 6.08 -17.69 -6.57
C ALA A 164 5.78 -17.50 -5.08
N LEU A 165 4.48 -17.45 -4.76
CA LEU A 165 3.99 -18.18 -3.59
C LEU A 165 4.40 -19.63 -3.75
N SER A 166 5.31 -20.09 -2.89
CA SER A 166 5.31 -21.49 -2.51
C SER A 166 4.11 -21.66 -1.59
N ASP A 167 2.90 -21.84 -2.14
CA ASP A 167 1.78 -22.33 -1.34
C ASP A 167 2.06 -23.79 -1.01
N PRO A 168 2.38 -24.15 0.25
CA PRO A 168 2.72 -25.52 0.62
C PRO A 168 1.58 -26.50 0.36
N ASP A 169 0.32 -26.02 0.31
CA ASP A 169 -0.86 -26.87 0.17
C ASP A 169 -1.43 -26.89 -1.27
N GLY A 170 -0.87 -26.08 -2.19
CA GLY A 170 -1.30 -26.01 -3.59
C GLY A 170 -2.72 -25.48 -3.84
N LEU A 171 -3.34 -24.88 -2.82
CA LEU A 171 -4.72 -24.41 -2.82
C LEU A 171 -4.86 -23.02 -3.49
N LEU A 172 -3.82 -22.20 -3.47
CA LEU A 172 -3.73 -20.89 -4.07
C LEU A 172 -2.95 -20.98 -5.39
N ARG A 173 -3.68 -21.14 -6.51
CA ARG A 173 -3.13 -21.24 -7.88
C ARG A 173 -2.40 -19.97 -8.30
N HIS A 174 -2.86 -18.81 -7.83
CA HIS A 174 -2.23 -17.52 -8.12
C HIS A 174 -2.59 -16.51 -7.03
N ALA A 175 -1.63 -15.68 -6.64
CA ALA A 175 -1.91 -14.44 -5.95
C ALA A 175 -1.01 -13.33 -6.47
N ALA A 176 -1.55 -12.13 -6.49
CA ALA A 176 -0.84 -10.93 -6.90
C ALA A 176 -1.18 -9.79 -5.97
N THR A 177 -0.23 -8.86 -5.82
CA THR A 177 -0.46 -7.62 -5.12
C THR A 177 0.28 -6.51 -5.86
N ALA A 178 -0.37 -5.35 -5.96
CA ALA A 178 0.19 -4.17 -6.61
C ALA A 178 -0.29 -2.92 -5.89
N ALA A 179 0.47 -1.84 -6.04
CA ALA A 179 0.06 -0.51 -5.63
C ALA A 179 0.37 0.52 -6.72
N THR A 180 -0.34 1.64 -6.73
CA THR A 180 -0.03 2.80 -7.57
C THR A 180 0.65 3.89 -6.75
N THR A 181 1.36 4.81 -7.42
CA THR A 181 1.88 6.03 -6.79
C THR A 181 0.78 6.93 -6.24
N GLY A 182 -0.44 6.81 -6.78
CA GLY A 182 -1.64 7.48 -6.30
C GLY A 182 -2.28 6.83 -5.06
N GLY A 183 -1.65 5.80 -4.49
CA GLY A 183 -2.10 5.17 -3.25
C GLY A 183 -3.18 4.10 -3.42
N GLU A 184 -3.48 3.66 -4.64
CA GLU A 184 -4.34 2.48 -4.80
C GLU A 184 -3.57 1.22 -4.51
N VAL A 185 -4.27 0.23 -3.96
CA VAL A 185 -3.69 -1.06 -3.58
C VAL A 185 -4.63 -2.17 -4.01
N MET A 186 -4.07 -3.30 -4.42
CA MET A 186 -4.86 -4.49 -4.73
C MET A 186 -4.25 -5.77 -4.17
N LEU A 187 -5.14 -6.71 -3.85
CA LEU A 187 -4.83 -8.10 -3.56
C LEU A 187 -5.71 -8.98 -4.45
N GLY A 188 -5.10 -9.64 -5.42
CA GLY A 188 -5.71 -10.65 -6.26
C GLY A 188 -5.41 -12.05 -5.74
N LEU A 189 -6.43 -12.91 -5.66
CA LEU A 189 -6.37 -14.28 -5.19
C LEU A 189 -7.13 -15.17 -6.16
N ARG A 190 -6.52 -16.26 -6.60
CA ARG A 190 -7.16 -17.32 -7.37
C ARG A 190 -6.79 -18.67 -6.81
N PHE A 191 -7.81 -19.42 -6.44
CA PHE A 191 -7.71 -20.70 -5.79
C PHE A 191 -7.88 -21.86 -6.78
N ALA A 192 -7.37 -23.04 -6.41
CA ALA A 192 -7.50 -24.28 -7.16
C ALA A 192 -8.71 -25.07 -6.64
N GLY A 193 -9.83 -25.08 -7.39
CA GLY A 193 -10.99 -25.94 -7.12
C GLY A 193 -11.82 -25.63 -5.85
N ARG A 194 -11.38 -24.67 -5.03
CA ARG A 194 -12.03 -24.15 -3.81
C ARG A 194 -12.00 -22.62 -3.84
N PRO A 195 -12.74 -21.88 -3.01
CA PRO A 195 -13.75 -22.41 -2.08
C PRO A 195 -15.07 -22.79 -2.75
N GLN A 196 -15.79 -23.72 -2.10
CA GLN A 196 -17.14 -24.13 -2.50
C GLN A 196 -18.21 -23.22 -1.87
N ARG A 197 -17.90 -22.58 -0.74
CA ARG A 197 -18.77 -21.67 0.01
C ARG A 197 -18.02 -20.40 0.40
N GLY A 198 -18.68 -19.26 0.18
CA GLY A 198 -18.36 -17.91 0.68
C GLY A 198 -16.89 -17.62 0.96
N LEU A 199 -16.22 -16.93 0.03
CA LEU A 199 -14.90 -16.36 0.26
C LEU A 199 -15.03 -14.96 0.88
N GLU A 200 -14.47 -14.77 2.08
CA GLU A 200 -14.35 -13.48 2.74
C GLU A 200 -12.88 -13.12 2.94
N VAL A 201 -12.55 -11.85 2.74
CA VAL A 201 -11.19 -11.32 2.89
C VAL A 201 -11.23 -10.11 3.81
N GLU A 202 -10.46 -10.14 4.91
CA GLU A 202 -10.20 -8.98 5.76
C GLU A 202 -8.76 -8.52 5.56
N LEU A 203 -8.53 -7.21 5.40
CA LEU A 203 -7.19 -6.62 5.30
C LEU A 203 -6.88 -5.66 6.45
N ILE A 204 -5.62 -5.69 6.85
CA ILE A 204 -5.00 -4.68 7.72
C ILE A 204 -3.80 -4.10 6.98
N ALA A 205 -3.79 -2.79 6.75
CA ALA A 205 -2.66 -2.10 6.14
C ALA A 205 -1.71 -1.54 7.22
N LEU A 206 -0.43 -1.82 7.03
CA LEU A 206 0.69 -1.31 7.82
C LEU A 206 1.57 -0.49 6.90
N ALA A 207 1.81 0.77 7.23
CA ALA A 207 2.74 1.61 6.49
C ALA A 207 3.96 1.96 7.33
N ARG A 208 5.10 2.01 6.65
CA ARG A 208 6.26 2.76 7.12
C ARG A 208 6.19 4.16 6.53
N LEU A 209 6.16 5.17 7.39
CA LEU A 209 6.02 6.58 7.04
C LEU A 209 7.27 7.34 7.44
N ALA A 210 7.80 8.16 6.54
CA ALA A 210 8.88 9.10 6.85
C ALA A 210 8.40 10.10 7.92
N ALA A 211 9.23 10.40 8.91
CA ALA A 211 8.91 11.42 9.90
C ALA A 211 8.96 12.83 9.26
N PRO A 212 8.06 13.75 9.66
CA PRO A 212 8.01 15.09 9.08
C PRO A 212 9.23 15.97 9.42
N ASP A 213 9.97 15.63 10.47
CA ASP A 213 11.11 16.36 11.03
C ASP A 213 12.47 15.66 10.77
N GLY A 214 12.49 14.62 9.93
CA GLY A 214 13.70 13.84 9.66
C GLY A 214 14.11 12.90 10.81
N ALA A 215 13.25 12.72 11.83
CA ALA A 215 13.38 11.60 12.76
C ALA A 215 13.22 10.24 12.02
N GLY A 216 13.57 9.14 12.69
CA GLY A 216 13.45 7.81 12.10
C GLY A 216 12.02 7.47 11.67
N ASP A 217 11.89 6.63 10.64
CA ASP A 217 10.60 6.21 10.08
C ASP A 217 9.64 5.65 11.15
N GLU A 218 8.37 6.03 11.04
CA GLU A 218 7.28 5.53 11.89
C GLU A 218 6.56 4.36 11.23
N THR A 219 6.28 3.29 11.98
CA THR A 219 5.34 2.24 11.54
C THR A 219 3.95 2.54 12.09
N ALA A 220 2.94 2.62 11.23
CA ALA A 220 1.57 2.97 11.59
C ALA A 220 0.54 2.07 10.88
N PHE A 221 -0.60 1.89 11.53
CA PHE A 221 -1.80 1.39 10.85
C PHE A 221 -2.32 2.47 9.92
N VAL A 222 -2.69 2.08 8.69
CA VAL A 222 -3.27 2.99 7.71
C VAL A 222 -4.67 2.53 7.37
N PRO A 223 -5.69 3.41 7.40
CA PRO A 223 -7.02 3.03 6.99
C PRO A 223 -7.03 2.74 5.48
N LEU A 224 -7.86 1.79 5.08
CA LEU A 224 -8.15 1.49 3.68
C LEU A 224 -9.48 2.16 3.33
N GLU A 225 -9.41 3.17 2.46
CA GLU A 225 -10.57 3.88 1.93
C GLU A 225 -11.10 3.16 0.69
N ASP A 226 -12.39 3.34 0.40
CA ASP A 226 -13.07 2.77 -0.77
C ASP A 226 -12.90 1.24 -0.91
N ASP A 227 -12.75 0.53 0.21
CA ASP A 227 -12.45 -0.90 0.21
C ASP A 227 -13.57 -1.71 -0.46
N HIS A 228 -13.16 -2.57 -1.38
CA HIS A 228 -14.09 -3.41 -2.12
C HIS A 228 -13.44 -4.75 -2.45
N CYS A 229 -14.13 -5.83 -2.09
CA CYS A 229 -13.75 -7.17 -2.48
C CYS A 229 -14.79 -7.70 -3.47
N THR A 230 -14.37 -7.93 -4.70
CA THR A 230 -15.16 -8.67 -5.70
C THR A 230 -14.80 -10.14 -5.60
N THR A 231 -15.79 -10.99 -5.32
CA THR A 231 -15.62 -12.44 -5.22
C THR A 231 -16.46 -13.13 -6.29
N MET A 232 -15.83 -14.04 -7.05
CA MET A 232 -16.48 -14.80 -8.10
C MET A 232 -15.92 -16.22 -8.13
N GLY A 233 -16.69 -17.17 -7.61
CA GLY A 233 -16.26 -18.56 -7.46
C GLY A 233 -14.96 -18.67 -6.67
N ALA A 234 -13.92 -19.21 -7.30
CA ALA A 234 -12.59 -19.42 -6.74
C ALA A 234 -11.64 -18.20 -6.85
N THR A 235 -12.15 -17.02 -7.21
CA THR A 235 -11.35 -15.81 -7.38
C THR A 235 -11.86 -14.70 -6.46
N ALA A 236 -10.93 -13.97 -5.85
CA ALA A 236 -11.19 -12.70 -5.19
C ALA A 236 -10.22 -11.63 -5.69
N CYS A 237 -10.73 -10.42 -5.88
CA CYS A 237 -9.90 -9.24 -6.06
C CYS A 237 -10.37 -8.18 -5.07
N LEU A 238 -9.47 -7.80 -4.16
CA LEU A 238 -9.67 -6.67 -3.28
C LEU A 238 -8.96 -5.45 -3.87
N HIS A 239 -9.69 -4.33 -3.94
CA HIS A 239 -9.19 -3.00 -4.26
C HIS A 239 -9.47 -2.06 -3.09
N ALA A 240 -8.51 -1.19 -2.78
CA ALA A 240 -8.68 -0.12 -1.79
C ALA A 240 -7.74 1.04 -2.11
N ARG A 241 -7.89 2.14 -1.37
CA ARG A 241 -7.07 3.34 -1.47
C ARG A 241 -6.48 3.73 -0.12
N LEU A 242 -5.25 4.22 -0.15
CA LEU A 242 -4.63 4.87 0.98
C LEU A 242 -5.06 6.35 1.04
N PRO A 243 -5.20 6.94 2.24
CA PRO A 243 -5.50 8.36 2.40
C PRO A 243 -4.46 9.23 1.70
N THR A 244 -4.93 10.16 0.87
CA THR A 244 -4.06 11.08 0.11
C THR A 244 -3.04 11.85 0.98
N PRO A 245 -3.38 12.32 2.20
CA PRO A 245 -2.42 13.01 3.07
C PRO A 245 -1.21 12.18 3.50
N LEU A 246 -1.28 10.85 3.43
CA LEU A 246 -0.20 9.96 3.86
C LEU A 246 0.78 9.63 2.74
N LEU A 247 0.38 9.77 1.47
CA LEU A 247 1.19 9.37 0.31
C LEU A 247 2.56 10.04 0.24
N PRO A 248 2.72 11.35 0.50
CA PRO A 248 4.03 12.00 0.44
C PRO A 248 5.03 11.46 1.48
N ARG A 249 4.53 10.84 2.56
CA ARG A 249 5.34 10.26 3.62
C ARG A 249 5.50 8.75 3.46
N LEU A 250 4.79 8.10 2.53
CA LEU A 250 4.77 6.64 2.42
C LEU A 250 6.13 6.11 1.93
N VAL A 251 6.83 5.38 2.80
CA VAL A 251 8.11 4.73 2.48
C VAL A 251 7.90 3.28 2.05
N ALA A 252 7.03 2.55 2.75
CA ALA A 252 6.69 1.18 2.42
C ALA A 252 5.27 0.85 2.88
N LEU A 253 4.62 -0.07 2.18
CA LEU A 253 3.30 -0.60 2.52
C LEU A 253 3.37 -2.11 2.66
N GLU A 254 2.74 -2.64 3.70
CA GLU A 254 2.47 -4.05 3.89
C GLU A 254 0.96 -4.24 4.13
N LEU A 255 0.39 -5.28 3.55
CA LEU A 255 -0.99 -5.70 3.78
C LEU A 255 -0.98 -7.06 4.47
N VAL A 256 -1.71 -7.21 5.57
CA VAL A 256 -1.93 -8.48 6.24
C VAL A 256 -3.36 -8.91 5.96
N ALA A 257 -3.54 -10.08 5.37
CA ALA A 257 -4.84 -10.61 4.98
C ALA A 257 -5.26 -11.78 5.86
N GLU A 258 -6.53 -11.81 6.26
CA GLU A 258 -7.23 -13.03 6.70
C GLU A 258 -8.20 -13.44 5.60
N LEU A 259 -8.07 -14.67 5.11
CA LEU A 259 -8.98 -15.31 4.16
C LEU A 259 -9.84 -16.30 4.92
N ARG A 260 -11.15 -16.25 4.73
CA ARG A 260 -12.12 -17.15 5.38
C ARG A 260 -13.00 -17.79 4.31
N PHE A 261 -13.04 -19.12 4.28
CA PHE A 261 -13.80 -19.88 3.29
C PHE A 261 -13.93 -21.35 3.70
N ASP A 262 -15.00 -22.05 3.30
CA ASP A 262 -15.20 -23.48 3.59
C ASP A 262 -14.85 -23.91 5.04
N ASP A 263 -15.20 -23.09 6.04
CA ASP A 263 -14.83 -23.25 7.47
C ASP A 263 -13.31 -23.21 7.78
N GLU A 264 -12.47 -22.92 6.78
CA GLU A 264 -11.03 -22.69 6.89
C GLU A 264 -10.69 -21.20 7.03
N ARG A 265 -9.50 -20.96 7.58
CA ARG A 265 -8.88 -19.63 7.64
C ARG A 265 -7.43 -19.69 7.23
N ARG A 266 -6.99 -18.70 6.45
CA ARG A 266 -5.61 -18.53 6.01
C ARG A 266 -5.16 -17.10 6.25
N TRP A 267 -3.87 -16.91 6.49
CA TRP A 267 -3.29 -15.60 6.68
C TRP A 267 -2.12 -15.40 5.73
N LEU A 268 -2.06 -14.21 5.13
CA LEU A 268 -1.01 -13.83 4.19
C LEU A 268 -0.42 -12.49 4.58
N ARG A 269 0.87 -12.33 4.36
CA ARG A 269 1.53 -11.03 4.35
C ARG A 269 1.84 -10.64 2.91
N CYS A 270 1.45 -9.44 2.51
CA CYS A 270 1.60 -8.97 1.14
C CYS A 270 2.42 -7.69 1.14
N ARG A 271 3.42 -7.61 0.26
CA ARG A 271 4.19 -6.39 0.02
C ARG A 271 3.93 -5.91 -1.41
N PRO A 272 2.90 -5.06 -1.65
CA PRO A 272 2.58 -4.58 -2.98
C PRO A 272 3.76 -3.84 -3.61
N GLY A 273 4.10 -4.21 -4.85
CA GLY A 273 5.03 -3.46 -5.67
C GLY A 273 4.34 -2.26 -6.32
N VAL A 274 5.03 -1.12 -6.38
CA VAL A 274 4.51 0.07 -7.06
C VAL A 274 4.61 -0.12 -8.57
N VAL A 275 3.48 0.01 -9.26
CA VAL A 275 3.37 -0.08 -10.71
C VAL A 275 2.54 1.08 -11.26
N PRO A 276 2.74 1.47 -12.54
CA PRO A 276 1.85 2.41 -13.21
C PRO A 276 0.40 1.92 -13.22
N LEU A 277 -0.56 2.84 -13.24
CA LEU A 277 -1.98 2.48 -13.22
C LEU A 277 -2.38 1.51 -14.34
N PRO A 278 -1.93 1.66 -15.61
CA PRO A 278 -2.23 0.67 -16.65
C PRO A 278 -1.84 -0.76 -16.27
N ALA A 279 -0.64 -0.93 -15.70
CA ALA A 279 -0.18 -2.23 -15.22
C ALA A 279 -0.93 -2.71 -13.97
N PHE A 280 -1.35 -1.79 -13.10
CA PHE A 280 -2.20 -2.09 -11.95
C PHE A 280 -3.58 -2.65 -12.38
N LEU A 281 -4.24 -1.97 -13.33
CA LEU A 281 -5.54 -2.41 -13.87
C LEU A 281 -5.42 -3.72 -14.65
N ASP A 282 -4.35 -3.88 -15.45
CA ASP A 282 -4.06 -5.13 -16.14
C ASP A 282 -3.83 -6.29 -15.15
N ALA A 283 -3.17 -6.03 -14.02
CA ALA A 283 -2.94 -7.03 -12.98
C ALA A 283 -4.23 -7.45 -12.26
N ILE A 284 -5.24 -6.57 -12.16
CA ILE A 284 -6.60 -6.90 -11.70
C ILE A 284 -7.28 -7.82 -12.74
N ALA A 285 -7.23 -7.46 -14.02
CA ALA A 285 -7.82 -8.27 -15.10
C ALA A 285 -7.18 -9.67 -15.18
N ALA A 286 -5.88 -9.77 -14.95
CA ALA A 286 -5.14 -11.03 -14.96
C ALA A 286 -5.61 -12.05 -13.91
N GLN A 287 -6.31 -11.60 -12.85
CA GLN A 287 -6.85 -12.49 -11.82
C GLN A 287 -7.93 -13.44 -12.36
N ALA A 288 -8.62 -13.06 -13.45
CA ALA A 288 -9.53 -13.96 -14.15
C ALA A 288 -8.85 -15.26 -14.61
N GLY A 289 -7.53 -15.22 -14.85
CA GLY A 289 -6.75 -16.36 -15.35
C GLY A 289 -6.99 -16.66 -16.83
N PRO A 290 -6.09 -17.44 -17.47
CA PRO A 290 -6.06 -17.64 -18.92
C PRO A 290 -7.26 -18.43 -19.47
N GLU A 291 -7.89 -19.25 -18.63
CA GLU A 291 -9.01 -20.13 -18.98
C GLU A 291 -10.38 -19.44 -18.91
N ALA A 292 -10.49 -18.31 -18.21
CA ALA A 292 -11.76 -17.60 -18.08
C ALA A 292 -12.12 -16.81 -19.35
N GLU A 293 -13.40 -16.79 -19.70
CA GLU A 293 -13.96 -15.87 -20.69
C GLU A 293 -13.73 -14.41 -20.27
N GLY A 294 -13.71 -13.48 -21.23
CA GLY A 294 -13.49 -12.05 -20.97
C GLY A 294 -14.42 -11.46 -19.92
N SER A 295 -15.62 -12.03 -19.76
CA SER A 295 -16.67 -11.61 -18.81
C SER A 295 -16.19 -11.53 -17.35
N LEU A 296 -15.30 -12.42 -16.89
CA LEU A 296 -14.77 -12.38 -15.53
C LEU A 296 -13.81 -11.21 -15.32
N ALA A 297 -12.92 -10.95 -16.29
CA ALA A 297 -11.99 -9.83 -16.20
C ALA A 297 -12.76 -8.49 -16.17
N GLU A 298 -13.82 -8.37 -16.97
CA GLU A 298 -14.68 -7.20 -16.95
C GLU A 298 -15.41 -7.03 -15.61
N ALA A 299 -15.93 -8.12 -15.04
CA ALA A 299 -16.63 -8.09 -13.75
C ALA A 299 -15.72 -7.63 -12.60
N LEU A 300 -14.43 -7.99 -12.64
CA LEU A 300 -13.43 -7.53 -11.67
C LEU A 300 -13.06 -6.05 -11.88
N LEU A 301 -12.94 -5.60 -13.13
CA LEU A 301 -12.52 -4.23 -13.46
C LEU A 301 -13.63 -3.19 -13.29
N ARG A 302 -14.85 -3.50 -13.73
CA ARG A 302 -15.99 -2.55 -13.76
C ARG A 302 -16.21 -1.81 -12.44
N PRO A 303 -16.26 -2.46 -11.26
CA PRO A 303 -16.44 -1.73 -10.00
C PRO A 303 -15.26 -0.82 -9.67
N VAL A 304 -14.03 -1.21 -10.00
CA VAL A 304 -12.82 -0.41 -9.77
C VAL A 304 -12.84 0.84 -10.64
N LEU A 305 -13.13 0.70 -11.94
CA LEU A 305 -13.21 1.83 -12.87
C LEU A 305 -14.33 2.81 -12.47
N ALA A 306 -15.51 2.30 -12.13
CA ALA A 306 -16.64 3.15 -11.70
C ALA A 306 -16.32 3.95 -10.43
N ARG A 307 -15.65 3.35 -9.44
CA ARG A 307 -15.22 4.03 -8.20
C ARG A 307 -14.19 5.11 -8.47
N ARG A 308 -13.22 4.81 -9.34
CA ARG A 308 -12.22 5.79 -9.78
C ARG A 308 -12.87 7.00 -10.46
N GLU A 309 -13.83 6.75 -11.35
CA GLU A 309 -14.62 7.81 -12.01
C GLU A 309 -15.41 8.65 -10.99
N ALA A 310 -16.07 8.00 -10.02
CA ALA A 310 -16.81 8.69 -8.96
C ALA A 310 -15.91 9.55 -8.05
N ALA A 311 -14.72 9.06 -7.70
CA ALA A 311 -13.73 9.80 -6.90
C ALA A 311 -13.12 10.98 -7.67
N LEU A 312 -13.05 10.87 -9.00
CA LEU A 312 -12.49 11.88 -9.89
C LEU A 312 -13.44 13.05 -10.14
N ALA A 313 -14.71 12.76 -10.40
CA ALA A 313 -15.70 13.76 -10.81
C ALA A 313 -15.70 15.04 -9.93
N PRO A 314 -15.73 14.97 -8.58
CA PRO A 314 -15.71 16.17 -7.75
C PRO A 314 -14.37 16.92 -7.82
N ARG A 315 -13.24 16.21 -7.97
CA ARG A 315 -11.91 16.84 -8.10
C ARG A 315 -11.82 17.62 -9.41
N LEU A 316 -12.34 17.09 -10.51
CA LEU A 316 -12.36 17.79 -11.80
C LEU A 316 -13.33 18.98 -11.81
N ALA A 317 -14.51 18.82 -11.20
CA ALA A 317 -15.51 19.89 -11.12
C ALA A 317 -15.03 21.09 -10.27
N GLY A 318 -14.13 20.84 -9.30
CA GLY A 318 -13.52 21.88 -8.48
C GLY A 318 -12.35 22.62 -9.12
N LEU A 319 -11.90 22.21 -10.33
CA LEU A 319 -10.83 22.91 -11.03
C LEU A 319 -11.38 24.16 -11.72
N PRO A 320 -10.77 25.34 -11.52
CA PRO A 320 -11.25 26.56 -12.15
C PRO A 320 -11.23 26.44 -13.70
N PRO A 321 -12.19 27.06 -14.41
CA PRO A 321 -12.15 27.13 -15.87
C PRO A 321 -10.88 27.84 -16.34
N VAL A 322 -10.38 27.45 -17.52
CA VAL A 322 -9.14 27.97 -18.12
C VAL A 322 -9.21 29.50 -18.20
N PRO A 323 -8.39 30.24 -17.44
CA PRO A 323 -8.34 31.69 -17.56
C PRO A 323 -7.56 32.12 -18.80
N ALA A 324 -7.81 33.36 -19.23
CA ALA A 324 -7.24 33.99 -20.42
C ALA A 324 -5.71 34.22 -20.34
N ALA A 325 -5.15 34.64 -21.48
CA ALA A 325 -3.73 34.66 -21.84
C ALA A 325 -2.74 35.12 -20.74
N PRO A 326 -1.54 34.51 -20.68
CA PRO A 326 -0.54 34.77 -19.64
C PRO A 326 -0.02 36.20 -19.58
N ALA A 327 0.45 36.57 -18.38
CA ALA A 327 1.44 37.61 -18.17
C ALA A 327 2.78 36.98 -17.75
N GLY A 328 3.81 37.03 -18.61
CA GLY A 328 5.18 36.59 -18.28
C GLY A 328 5.86 35.74 -19.35
N ALA A 329 7.19 35.63 -19.28
CA ALA A 329 7.97 34.78 -20.17
C ALA A 329 7.85 33.29 -19.75
N PRO A 330 7.48 32.37 -20.65
CA PRO A 330 7.20 30.98 -20.28
C PRO A 330 8.44 30.16 -19.94
N LEU A 331 8.24 29.11 -19.14
CA LEU A 331 9.16 27.98 -18.99
C LEU A 331 8.97 27.02 -20.17
N ALA A 332 10.02 26.76 -20.94
CA ALA A 332 9.97 25.78 -22.02
C ALA A 332 10.36 24.38 -21.50
N LEU A 333 9.45 23.41 -21.59
CA LEU A 333 9.72 22.00 -21.34
C LEU A 333 10.00 21.32 -22.68
N VAL A 334 11.25 20.93 -22.93
CA VAL A 334 11.64 20.21 -24.14
C VAL A 334 11.62 18.72 -23.85
N THR A 335 10.78 17.98 -24.55
CA THR A 335 10.64 16.52 -24.44
C THR A 335 11.29 15.80 -25.62
N GLY A 336 11.59 14.52 -25.44
CA GLY A 336 12.20 13.71 -26.48
C GLY A 336 13.70 13.99 -26.67
N CYS A 337 14.42 14.41 -25.61
CA CYS A 337 15.87 14.64 -25.70
C CYS A 337 16.67 13.39 -26.09
N ASP A 338 16.07 12.21 -26.00
CA ASP A 338 16.68 10.96 -26.42
C ASP A 338 16.67 10.75 -27.94
N GLU A 339 15.92 11.57 -28.69
CA GLU A 339 15.94 11.53 -30.15
C GLU A 339 17.27 12.09 -30.70
N PRO A 340 18.03 11.30 -31.50
CA PRO A 340 19.34 11.73 -32.02
C PRO A 340 19.32 13.03 -32.81
N ALA A 341 18.19 13.33 -33.46
CA ALA A 341 18.02 14.54 -34.27
C ALA A 341 17.80 15.81 -33.44
N LEU A 342 17.45 15.71 -32.15
CA LEU A 342 17.11 16.87 -31.35
C LEU A 342 18.32 17.75 -31.01
N LEU A 343 19.48 17.15 -30.71
CA LEU A 343 20.68 17.92 -30.34
C LEU A 343 21.12 18.89 -31.46
N PRO A 344 21.32 18.44 -32.73
CA PRO A 344 21.62 19.35 -33.83
C PRO A 344 20.54 20.42 -34.04
N LEU A 345 19.26 20.05 -33.87
CA LEU A 345 18.16 20.99 -33.99
C LEU A 345 18.24 22.10 -32.93
N LEU A 346 18.55 21.75 -31.67
CA LEU A 346 18.71 22.69 -30.58
C LEU A 346 19.89 23.64 -30.80
N GLU A 347 21.00 23.19 -31.41
CA GLU A 347 22.11 24.08 -31.78
C GLU A 347 21.68 25.19 -32.74
N ILE A 348 20.79 24.87 -33.68
CA ILE A 348 20.22 25.83 -34.65
C ILE A 348 19.24 26.78 -33.96
N VAL A 349 18.34 26.25 -33.13
CA VAL A 349 17.23 27.05 -32.57
C VAL A 349 17.51 27.71 -31.22
N ALA A 350 18.65 27.42 -30.56
CA ALA A 350 18.94 27.87 -29.20
C ALA A 350 18.72 29.38 -29.01
N ALA A 351 19.25 30.20 -29.93
CA ALA A 351 19.08 31.66 -29.88
C ALA A 351 17.61 32.11 -30.03
N GLY A 352 16.81 31.33 -30.77
CA GLY A 352 15.38 31.55 -30.93
C GLY A 352 14.60 31.24 -29.66
N LEU A 353 14.93 30.12 -29.02
CA LEU A 353 14.30 29.67 -27.77
C LEU A 353 14.65 30.62 -26.61
N GLU A 354 15.93 30.97 -26.42
CA GLU A 354 16.42 31.86 -25.35
C GLU A 354 15.72 33.23 -25.31
N ARG A 355 15.26 33.72 -26.48
CA ARG A 355 14.53 34.99 -26.62
C ARG A 355 13.06 34.89 -26.22
N ARG A 356 12.48 33.69 -26.26
CA ARG A 356 11.03 33.44 -26.13
C ARG A 356 10.64 32.85 -24.78
N CYS A 357 11.59 32.29 -24.03
CA CYS A 357 11.34 31.68 -22.72
C CYS A 357 12.13 32.36 -21.60
N GLY A 358 11.59 32.31 -20.38
CA GLY A 358 12.26 32.72 -19.15
C GLY A 358 13.30 31.68 -18.66
N GLY A 359 13.08 30.40 -18.98
CA GLY A 359 13.96 29.29 -18.67
C GLY A 359 13.64 28.04 -19.50
N LEU A 360 14.54 27.06 -19.49
CA LEU A 360 14.37 25.79 -20.19
C LEU A 360 14.57 24.60 -19.24
N VAL A 361 13.73 23.58 -19.39
CA VAL A 361 13.96 22.24 -18.81
C VAL A 361 13.97 21.24 -19.93
N LEU A 362 15.06 20.48 -20.02
CA LEU A 362 15.25 19.45 -21.03
C LEU A 362 15.01 18.08 -20.39
N LEU A 363 14.19 17.25 -21.03
CA LEU A 363 13.66 16.02 -20.48
C LEU A 363 14.12 14.79 -21.30
N GLY A 364 14.83 13.88 -20.63
CA GLY A 364 15.30 12.62 -21.22
C GLY A 364 16.63 12.17 -20.64
N ARG A 365 17.10 10.99 -21.07
CA ARG A 365 18.44 10.47 -20.70
C ARG A 365 19.57 11.31 -21.27
N GLN A 366 19.38 11.91 -22.45
CA GLN A 366 20.36 12.83 -23.05
C GLN A 366 20.13 14.32 -22.70
N ALA A 367 19.27 14.62 -21.72
CA ALA A 367 18.97 16.00 -21.32
C ALA A 367 20.22 16.80 -20.90
N GLU A 368 21.21 16.16 -20.27
CA GLU A 368 22.47 16.81 -19.89
C GLU A 368 23.27 17.29 -21.10
N ALA A 369 23.39 16.45 -22.13
CA ALA A 369 24.08 16.82 -23.37
C ALA A 369 23.37 17.98 -24.07
N ALA A 370 22.05 17.95 -24.11
CA ALA A 370 21.26 19.03 -24.68
C ALA A 370 21.39 20.34 -23.87
N ALA A 371 21.49 20.26 -22.54
CA ALA A 371 21.64 21.43 -21.66
C ALA A 371 23.00 22.12 -21.85
N GLN A 372 24.05 21.38 -22.21
CA GLN A 372 25.37 21.94 -22.51
C GLN A 372 25.36 22.94 -23.67
N ILE A 373 24.46 22.78 -24.65
CA ILE A 373 24.31 23.73 -25.77
C ILE A 373 23.99 25.14 -25.25
N PHE A 374 23.10 25.22 -24.26
CA PHE A 374 22.69 26.49 -23.63
C PHE A 374 23.71 26.97 -22.60
N ALA A 375 24.33 26.06 -21.84
CA ALA A 375 25.38 26.40 -20.88
C ALA A 375 26.58 27.10 -21.55
N ARG A 376 27.01 26.64 -22.73
CA ARG A 376 28.08 27.27 -23.52
C ARG A 376 27.75 28.71 -23.95
N ARG A 377 26.46 29.04 -24.08
CA ARG A 377 25.98 30.37 -24.51
C ARG A 377 25.77 31.30 -23.32
N GLY A 378 25.50 30.77 -22.13
CA GLY A 378 25.49 31.49 -20.84
C GLY A 378 24.37 32.52 -20.65
N ARG A 379 23.32 32.52 -21.50
CA ARG A 379 22.28 33.57 -21.49
C ARG A 379 21.02 33.24 -20.69
N ARG A 380 20.65 31.96 -20.57
CA ARG A 380 19.44 31.51 -19.86
C ARG A 380 19.73 30.25 -19.06
N PRO A 381 19.07 30.06 -17.90
CA PRO A 381 19.18 28.81 -17.16
C PRO A 381 18.48 27.69 -17.94
N ALA A 382 19.25 26.67 -18.31
CA ALA A 382 18.75 25.41 -18.84
C ALA A 382 19.04 24.30 -17.82
N GLN A 383 18.00 23.59 -17.40
CA GLN A 383 18.11 22.49 -16.44
C GLN A 383 17.88 21.16 -17.16
N ALA A 384 18.77 20.20 -16.93
CA ALA A 384 18.53 18.82 -17.33
C ALA A 384 17.69 18.12 -16.24
N ALA A 385 16.63 17.45 -16.64
CA ALA A 385 15.80 16.65 -15.74
C ALA A 385 15.43 15.33 -16.40
N ARG A 386 15.26 14.28 -15.57
CA ARG A 386 14.81 12.98 -16.05
C ARG A 386 13.29 12.87 -16.15
N LEU A 387 12.55 13.68 -15.40
CA LEU A 387 11.09 13.65 -15.29
C LEU A 387 10.53 15.07 -15.30
N ALA A 388 9.36 15.25 -15.91
CA ALA A 388 8.71 16.56 -16.02
C ALA A 388 8.03 17.02 -14.71
N GLY A 389 7.67 16.07 -13.83
CA GLY A 389 6.87 16.31 -12.62
C GLY A 389 7.40 17.42 -11.71
N PRO A 390 8.64 17.36 -11.23
CA PRO A 390 9.18 18.38 -10.33
C PRO A 390 9.20 19.80 -10.94
N ALA A 391 9.54 19.91 -12.23
CA ALA A 391 9.55 21.18 -12.94
C ALA A 391 8.14 21.77 -13.08
N LEU A 392 7.14 20.93 -13.37
CA LEU A 392 5.74 21.34 -13.45
C LEU A 392 5.17 21.75 -12.09
N ALA A 393 5.49 21.02 -11.02
CA ALA A 393 5.08 21.39 -9.67
C ALA A 393 5.65 22.76 -9.27
N ALA A 394 6.92 23.03 -9.59
CA ALA A 394 7.53 24.34 -9.37
C ALA A 394 6.88 25.45 -10.21
N ALA A 395 6.56 25.16 -11.48
CA ALA A 395 5.85 26.10 -12.35
C ALA A 395 4.44 26.41 -11.84
N ILE A 396 3.70 25.41 -11.35
CA ILE A 396 2.37 25.59 -10.74
C ILE A 396 2.48 26.46 -9.48
N ALA A 397 3.42 26.17 -8.58
CA ALA A 397 3.61 26.93 -7.35
C ALA A 397 4.00 28.39 -7.60
N GLY A 398 4.78 28.65 -8.66
CA GLY A 398 5.21 29.98 -9.08
C GLY A 398 4.30 30.65 -10.11
N ASP A 399 3.14 30.07 -10.44
CA ASP A 399 2.23 30.50 -11.52
C ASP A 399 2.94 30.85 -12.84
N THR A 400 3.98 30.08 -13.18
CA THR A 400 4.80 30.31 -14.37
C THR A 400 4.15 29.65 -15.58
N PRO A 401 3.90 30.37 -16.69
CA PRO A 401 3.36 29.76 -17.90
C PRO A 401 4.36 28.75 -18.49
N VAL A 402 3.86 27.61 -18.98
CA VAL A 402 4.67 26.50 -19.48
C VAL A 402 4.36 26.25 -20.96
N VAL A 403 5.41 26.15 -21.78
CA VAL A 403 5.31 25.73 -23.17
C VAL A 403 5.97 24.36 -23.32
N LEU A 404 5.22 23.39 -23.84
CA LEU A 404 5.77 22.11 -24.24
C LEU A 404 6.34 22.17 -25.66
N LEU A 405 7.58 21.73 -25.82
CA LEU A 405 8.28 21.58 -27.09
C LEU A 405 8.66 20.10 -27.29
N GLU A 406 8.00 19.43 -28.23
CA GLU A 406 8.35 18.06 -28.64
C GLU A 406 9.34 18.11 -29.80
N ALA A 407 10.29 17.17 -29.85
CA ALA A 407 11.33 17.12 -30.87
C ALA A 407 10.79 17.20 -32.31
N GLN A 408 9.77 16.39 -32.62
CA GLN A 408 9.15 16.37 -33.96
C GLN A 408 8.48 17.71 -34.32
N ARG A 409 7.72 18.30 -33.39
CA ARG A 409 7.04 19.59 -33.61
C ARG A 409 8.01 20.75 -33.71
N LEU A 410 9.10 20.70 -32.93
CA LEU A 410 10.17 21.68 -33.02
C LEU A 410 10.84 21.58 -34.40
N GLY A 411 11.10 20.36 -34.89
CA GLY A 411 11.63 20.14 -36.23
C GLY A 411 10.71 20.68 -37.32
N GLN A 412 9.42 20.38 -37.24
CA GLN A 412 8.43 20.88 -38.19
C GLN A 412 8.32 22.41 -38.17
N ALA A 413 8.27 23.03 -36.98
CA ALA A 413 8.20 24.49 -36.87
C ALA A 413 9.47 25.19 -37.40
N VAL A 414 10.63 24.51 -37.36
CA VAL A 414 11.85 25.01 -38.00
C VAL A 414 11.75 24.94 -39.52
N ILE A 415 11.25 23.82 -40.05
CA ILE A 415 11.01 23.64 -41.49
C ILE A 415 10.03 24.70 -42.01
N ASP A 416 8.92 24.90 -41.29
CA ASP A 416 7.86 25.83 -41.67
C ASP A 416 8.16 27.30 -41.31
N GLN A 417 9.29 27.56 -40.64
CA GLN A 417 9.69 28.88 -40.12
C GLN A 417 8.66 29.50 -39.15
N GLN A 418 7.95 28.67 -38.40
CA GLN A 418 6.86 29.04 -37.47
C GLN A 418 7.21 28.78 -36.00
N LEU A 419 8.45 29.06 -35.59
CA LEU A 419 8.88 28.88 -34.19
C LEU A 419 7.99 29.65 -33.19
N ASP A 420 7.51 30.84 -33.55
CA ASP A 420 6.61 31.65 -32.72
C ASP A 420 5.26 30.96 -32.43
N ALA A 421 4.77 30.14 -33.37
CA ALA A 421 3.52 29.42 -33.21
C ALA A 421 3.57 28.39 -32.06
N LEU A 422 4.76 27.87 -31.73
CA LEU A 422 4.92 26.93 -30.62
C LEU A 422 4.63 27.56 -29.25
N PHE A 423 4.84 28.87 -29.13
CA PHE A 423 4.69 29.65 -27.90
C PHE A 423 3.34 30.37 -27.78
N ALA A 424 2.46 30.26 -28.78
CA ALA A 424 1.20 31.01 -28.84
C ALA A 424 0.15 30.57 -27.79
N ALA A 425 0.27 29.35 -27.26
CA ALA A 425 -0.68 28.78 -26.30
C ALA A 425 0.05 28.04 -25.16
N PRO A 426 0.70 28.77 -24.24
CA PRO A 426 1.27 28.19 -23.04
C PRO A 426 0.18 27.74 -22.05
N LEU A 427 0.48 26.70 -21.29
CA LEU A 427 -0.35 26.23 -20.19
C LEU A 427 -0.02 27.06 -18.94
N GLN A 428 -1.01 27.53 -18.20
CA GLN A 428 -0.81 28.26 -16.92
C GLN A 428 -1.92 27.93 -15.92
N GLY A 429 -1.64 28.17 -14.63
CA GLY A 429 -2.62 28.19 -13.55
C GLY A 429 -3.50 26.94 -13.52
N ALA A 430 -4.81 27.14 -13.70
CA ALA A 430 -5.81 26.08 -13.68
C ALA A 430 -5.58 24.98 -14.72
N GLY A 431 -5.08 25.33 -15.91
CA GLY A 431 -4.82 24.36 -16.99
C GLY A 431 -3.66 23.41 -16.66
N LEU A 432 -2.60 23.94 -16.03
CA LEU A 432 -1.48 23.12 -15.54
C LEU A 432 -1.89 22.26 -14.34
N ALA A 433 -2.63 22.83 -13.39
CA ALA A 433 -3.14 22.08 -12.24
C ALA A 433 -4.07 20.94 -12.69
N ARG A 434 -4.90 21.19 -13.72
CA ARG A 434 -5.75 20.16 -14.34
C ARG A 434 -4.94 19.06 -15.01
N LEU A 435 -3.93 19.41 -15.80
CA LEU A 435 -3.05 18.43 -16.42
C LEU A 435 -2.35 17.57 -15.38
N GLN A 436 -1.80 18.17 -14.32
CA GLN A 436 -1.14 17.44 -13.25
C GLN A 436 -2.12 16.50 -12.55
N ALA A 437 -3.31 16.98 -12.20
CA ALA A 437 -4.35 16.14 -11.58
C ALA A 437 -4.74 14.96 -12.47
N LEU A 438 -4.96 15.20 -13.77
CA LEU A 438 -5.28 14.15 -14.73
C LEU A 438 -4.14 13.14 -14.91
N HIS A 439 -2.89 13.60 -14.93
CA HIS A 439 -1.73 12.72 -14.99
C HIS A 439 -1.59 11.84 -13.75
N ASP A 440 -1.65 12.43 -12.56
CA ASP A 440 -1.56 11.73 -11.29
C ASP A 440 -2.66 10.64 -11.19
N LEU A 441 -3.86 10.97 -11.69
CA LEU A 441 -5.01 10.08 -11.71
C LEU A 441 -4.89 9.00 -12.77
N ALA A 442 -4.43 9.33 -13.98
CA ALA A 442 -4.18 8.36 -15.03
C ALA A 442 -3.00 7.44 -14.69
N GLY A 443 -2.16 7.80 -13.71
CA GLY A 443 -1.00 7.02 -13.23
C GLY A 443 -0.11 6.52 -14.37
N CYS A 444 -0.06 7.29 -15.46
CA CYS A 444 0.57 6.91 -16.71
C CYS A 444 2.03 7.34 -16.70
N GLY A 445 2.96 6.39 -16.56
CA GLY A 445 4.38 6.54 -16.95
C GLY A 445 5.00 7.91 -16.65
N ASP A 446 5.65 8.49 -17.66
CA ASP A 446 6.21 9.85 -17.57
C ASP A 446 5.16 10.91 -17.94
N LEU A 447 5.18 12.02 -17.22
CA LEU A 447 4.32 13.18 -17.44
C LEU A 447 4.57 13.84 -18.81
N SER A 448 5.74 13.61 -19.42
CA SER A 448 6.02 13.97 -20.81
C SER A 448 5.04 13.33 -21.80
N ASP A 449 4.61 12.09 -21.58
CA ASP A 449 3.61 11.41 -22.43
C ASP A 449 2.23 12.06 -22.28
N SER A 450 1.88 12.48 -21.06
CA SER A 450 0.59 13.12 -20.78
C SER A 450 0.54 14.54 -21.35
N LEU A 451 1.65 15.26 -21.28
CA LEU A 451 1.87 16.54 -21.93
C LEU A 451 1.71 16.44 -23.46
N ALA A 452 2.32 15.43 -24.09
CA ALA A 452 2.22 15.21 -25.53
C ALA A 452 0.79 14.88 -25.97
N ARG A 453 0.06 14.10 -25.17
CA ARG A 453 -1.35 13.77 -25.42
C ARG A 453 -2.26 15.00 -25.36
N LEU A 454 -2.04 15.91 -24.42
CA LEU A 454 -2.87 17.11 -24.24
C LEU A 454 -2.74 18.11 -25.42
N ARG A 455 -1.64 18.08 -26.19
CA ARG A 455 -1.45 18.95 -27.36
C ARG A 455 -1.71 18.26 -28.71
N ARG A 456 -2.19 17.01 -28.73
CA ARG A 456 -2.69 16.40 -29.97
C ARG A 456 -3.88 17.19 -30.49
N ASP A 457 -4.03 17.22 -31.82
CA ASP A 457 -5.22 17.77 -32.46
C ASP A 457 -6.45 17.10 -31.81
N PRO A 458 -7.45 17.85 -31.30
CA PRO A 458 -8.67 17.26 -30.72
C PRO A 458 -9.44 16.37 -31.72
N ARG A 459 -9.10 16.42 -33.01
CA ARG A 459 -9.64 15.52 -34.05
C ARG A 459 -8.90 14.18 -34.16
N GLN A 460 -7.74 14.03 -33.53
CA GLN A 460 -7.02 12.75 -33.49
C GLN A 460 -7.56 11.90 -32.35
N PRO A 461 -7.89 10.61 -32.59
CA PRO A 461 -8.35 9.72 -31.54
C PRO A 461 -7.27 9.58 -30.46
N TRP A 462 -7.71 9.50 -29.19
CA TRP A 462 -6.80 9.17 -28.10
C TRP A 462 -6.13 7.83 -28.41
N GLN A 463 -4.81 7.77 -28.25
CA GLN A 463 -4.09 6.50 -28.40
C GLN A 463 -3.69 5.99 -27.02
N PRO A 464 -4.01 4.73 -26.71
CA PRO A 464 -3.62 4.14 -25.46
C PRO A 464 -2.10 4.04 -25.30
N PRO A 465 -1.60 3.88 -24.06
CA PRO A 465 -0.25 3.41 -23.84
C PRO A 465 0.00 2.17 -24.71
N ALA A 466 1.15 2.10 -25.37
CA ALA A 466 1.55 0.93 -26.16
C ALA A 466 1.87 -0.24 -25.22
N GLN A 467 0.83 -0.89 -24.70
CA GLN A 467 0.90 -1.99 -23.75
C GLN A 467 0.12 -3.19 -24.31
N ALA A 468 0.74 -4.36 -24.28
CA ALA A 468 0.04 -5.61 -24.51
C ALA A 468 -0.82 -5.94 -23.29
N TRP A 469 -2.14 -5.84 -23.42
CA TRP A 469 -3.08 -6.19 -22.36
C TRP A 469 -3.15 -7.69 -22.16
N CYS A 470 -3.19 -8.16 -20.92
CA CYS A 470 -3.34 -9.58 -20.63
C CYS A 470 -4.65 -10.15 -21.22
N ARG A 471 -5.68 -9.30 -21.33
CA ARG A 471 -7.00 -9.60 -21.87
C ARG A 471 -7.46 -8.47 -22.82
N PRO A 472 -7.73 -8.75 -24.11
CA PRO A 472 -8.10 -7.70 -25.08
C PRO A 472 -9.34 -6.87 -24.69
N LEU A 473 -10.43 -7.51 -24.24
CA LEU A 473 -11.66 -6.82 -23.83
C LEU A 473 -11.47 -5.94 -22.58
N ALA A 474 -10.72 -6.45 -21.60
CA ALA A 474 -10.31 -5.67 -20.43
C ALA A 474 -9.45 -4.46 -20.85
N GLY A 475 -8.55 -4.66 -21.80
CA GLY A 475 -7.74 -3.58 -22.39
C GLY A 475 -8.59 -2.49 -23.03
N GLN A 476 -9.66 -2.85 -23.76
CA GLN A 476 -10.62 -1.88 -24.30
C GLN A 476 -11.29 -1.09 -23.18
N MET A 477 -11.79 -1.73 -22.12
CA MET A 477 -12.39 -1.02 -20.98
C MET A 477 -11.42 -0.07 -20.27
N ILE A 478 -10.16 -0.48 -20.11
CA ILE A 478 -9.12 0.35 -19.49
C ILE A 478 -8.82 1.55 -20.39
N ASN A 479 -8.72 1.33 -21.69
CA ASN A 479 -8.50 2.37 -22.69
C ASN A 479 -9.65 3.37 -22.71
N ASP A 480 -10.90 2.90 -22.75
CA ASP A 480 -12.10 3.74 -22.72
C ASP A 480 -12.15 4.56 -21.42
N HIS A 481 -11.81 3.95 -20.27
CA HIS A 481 -11.72 4.67 -19.00
C HIS A 481 -10.65 5.77 -19.07
N LEU A 482 -9.43 5.44 -19.49
CA LEU A 482 -8.35 6.40 -19.61
C LEU A 482 -8.70 7.53 -20.58
N GLU A 483 -9.27 7.22 -21.75
CA GLU A 483 -9.76 8.21 -22.70
C GLU A 483 -10.79 9.12 -22.04
N ARG A 484 -11.79 8.57 -21.35
CA ARG A 484 -12.78 9.37 -20.60
C ARG A 484 -12.13 10.30 -19.59
N LEU A 485 -11.07 9.87 -18.87
CA LEU A 485 -10.33 10.76 -17.95
C LEU A 485 -9.83 12.01 -18.68
N TRP A 486 -9.26 11.83 -19.88
CA TRP A 486 -8.67 12.90 -20.67
C TRP A 486 -9.72 13.74 -21.41
N THR A 487 -10.88 13.18 -21.73
CA THR A 487 -11.98 13.88 -22.43
C THR A 487 -13.03 14.49 -21.50
N LEU A 488 -13.02 14.21 -20.19
CA LEU A 488 -13.93 14.75 -19.15
C LEU A 488 -13.79 16.28 -18.92
N ALA A 489 -13.29 17.01 -19.91
CA ALA A 489 -12.58 18.26 -19.70
C ALA A 489 -12.39 19.20 -20.89
N ALA A 490 -12.81 18.80 -22.11
CA ALA A 490 -12.81 19.70 -23.26
C ALA A 490 -14.07 20.56 -23.29
#